data_AF-A0A7Y5YE52-F1
#
_entry.id   AF-A0A7Y5YE52-F1
#
_cell.length_a   1.000
_cell.length_b   1.000
_cell.length_c   1.000
_cell.angle_alpha   90.00
_cell.angle_beta   90.00
_cell.angle_gamma   90.00
#
_symmetry.space_group_name_H-M   'P 1'
#
loop_
_entity.id
_entity.type
_entity.pdbx_description
1 polymer ?
#
loop_
_entity_poly.entity_id
_entity_poly.type
_entity_poly.pdbx_seq_one_letter_code
_entity_poly.pdbx_strand_id
1 'polypeptide(L)'
;MEKVRVDNDGDVWWDTTIQGNALAMASFGKPISRKTADRLVAGVLERARDYNAGPGNPMFINTLRVFGSYLSPEIDPLGDVDIELTYGRRMTDQKALADYTRASGRSFNTYVDQLLWPQTELFLHLKKRSSFINITLEDITRLTDRFETIYSIDADPQALRPPADSSLIGR
;
A
#
# COMPACT_ATOMS: atom_id res chain seq x y z
N MET A 1 -3.69 -18.54 -20.62
CA MET A 1 -3.42 -18.76 -22.05
C MET A 1 -3.80 -20.20 -22.35
N GLU A 2 -4.48 -20.44 -23.47
CA GLU A 2 -4.77 -21.80 -23.92
C GLU A 2 -3.86 -22.12 -25.10
N LYS A 3 -3.33 -23.35 -25.14
CA LYS A 3 -2.48 -23.81 -26.24
C LYS A 3 -3.39 -24.15 -27.41
N VAL A 4 -3.22 -23.46 -28.54
CA VAL A 4 -4.17 -23.54 -29.65
C VAL A 4 -3.64 -24.47 -30.72
N ARG A 5 -2.42 -24.24 -31.20
CA ARG A 5 -1.79 -25.00 -32.29
C ARG A 5 -0.27 -25.06 -32.15
N VAL A 6 0.31 -26.11 -32.69
CA VAL A 6 1.75 -26.18 -33.00
C VAL A 6 1.83 -26.12 -34.52
N ASP A 7 2.62 -25.21 -35.07
CA ASP A 7 2.82 -25.16 -36.52
C ASP A 7 3.82 -26.24 -37.01
N ASN A 8 4.02 -26.29 -38.32
CA ASN A 8 4.86 -27.30 -38.96
C ASN A 8 6.35 -27.16 -38.61
N ASP A 9 6.77 -25.98 -38.11
CA ASP A 9 8.13 -25.70 -37.67
C ASP A 9 8.31 -25.98 -36.16
N GLY A 10 7.23 -26.39 -35.47
CA GLY A 10 7.24 -26.76 -34.07
C GLY A 10 6.91 -25.61 -33.11
N ASP A 11 6.56 -24.43 -33.63
CA ASP A 11 6.27 -23.26 -32.81
C ASP A 11 4.86 -23.35 -32.21
N VAL A 12 4.78 -23.05 -30.92
CA VAL A 12 3.55 -23.15 -30.14
C VAL A 12 2.84 -21.79 -30.13
N TRP A 13 1.64 -21.77 -30.69
CA TRP A 13 0.76 -20.60 -30.70
C TRP A 13 -0.21 -20.63 -29.53
N TRP A 14 -0.33 -19.48 -28.85
CA TRP A 14 -1.17 -19.28 -27.68
C TRP A 14 -2.27 -18.27 -28.02
N ASP A 15 -3.52 -18.58 -27.66
CA ASP A 15 -4.60 -17.58 -27.65
C ASP A 15 -4.90 -17.13 -26.22
N THR A 16 -5.34 -15.88 -26.15
CA THR A 16 -5.93 -15.30 -24.95
C THR A 16 -7.25 -16.00 -24.66
N THR A 17 -7.43 -16.46 -23.41
CA THR A 17 -8.68 -17.10 -22.97
C THR A 17 -9.84 -16.11 -23.03
N ILE A 18 -11.08 -16.61 -23.00
CA ILE A 18 -12.28 -15.76 -22.90
C ILE A 18 -12.16 -14.78 -21.73
N GLN A 19 -11.64 -15.23 -20.58
CA GLN A 19 -11.40 -14.38 -19.41
C GLN A 19 -10.29 -13.35 -19.65
N GLY A 20 -9.21 -13.72 -20.35
CA GLY A 20 -8.16 -12.78 -20.72
C GLY A 20 -8.64 -11.70 -21.70
N ASN A 21 -9.52 -12.07 -22.64
CA ASN A 21 -10.17 -11.12 -23.54
C ASN A 21 -11.17 -10.24 -22.78
N ALA A 22 -11.93 -10.79 -21.83
CA ALA A 22 -12.82 -10.01 -20.98
C ALA A 22 -12.05 -9.02 -20.08
N LEU A 23 -10.88 -9.40 -19.57
CA LEU A 23 -9.98 -8.52 -18.82
C LEU A 23 -9.40 -7.42 -19.72
N ALA A 24 -8.99 -7.76 -20.94
CA ALA A 24 -8.51 -6.77 -21.92
C ALA A 24 -9.61 -5.75 -22.30
N MET A 25 -10.88 -6.17 -22.26
CA MET A 25 -12.05 -5.33 -22.52
C MET A 25 -12.61 -4.64 -21.27
N ALA A 26 -12.06 -4.90 -20.09
CA ALA A 26 -12.54 -4.29 -18.86
C ALA A 26 -12.23 -2.78 -18.86
N SER A 27 -13.24 -1.97 -18.58
CA SER A 27 -13.08 -0.54 -18.35
C SER A 27 -12.35 -0.32 -17.01
N PHE A 28 -11.04 -0.13 -17.06
CA PHE A 28 -10.30 0.43 -15.92
C PHE A 28 -10.86 1.82 -15.58
N GLY A 29 -10.79 2.20 -14.31
CA GLY A 29 -11.25 3.52 -13.86
C GLY A 29 -10.60 4.64 -14.68
N LYS A 30 -11.28 5.78 -14.85
CA LYS A 30 -10.73 6.90 -15.62
C LYS A 30 -9.36 7.30 -15.05
N PRO A 31 -8.31 7.36 -15.89
CA PRO A 31 -6.99 7.83 -15.49
C PRO A 31 -7.04 9.22 -14.84
N ILE A 32 -6.08 9.50 -13.96
CA ILE A 32 -5.94 10.78 -13.26
C ILE A 32 -4.82 11.62 -13.86
N SER A 33 -4.98 12.95 -13.86
CA SER A 33 -3.88 13.84 -14.25
C SER A 33 -2.70 13.71 -13.29
N ARG A 34 -1.48 13.99 -13.77
CA ARG A 34 -0.29 14.10 -12.92
C ARG A 34 -0.48 15.00 -11.70
N LYS A 35 -1.09 16.18 -11.90
CA LYS A 35 -1.43 17.11 -10.81
C LYS A 35 -2.30 16.46 -9.72
N THR A 36 -3.22 15.59 -10.10
CA THR A 36 -4.04 14.84 -9.15
C THR A 36 -3.21 13.79 -8.41
N ALA A 37 -2.33 13.07 -9.11
CA ALA A 37 -1.43 12.09 -8.52
C ALA A 37 -0.49 12.74 -7.49
N ASP A 38 0.12 13.88 -7.82
CA ASP A 38 0.99 14.64 -6.92
C ASP A 38 0.25 15.07 -5.64
N ARG A 39 -0.99 15.53 -5.78
CA ARG A 39 -1.84 15.87 -4.63
C ARG A 39 -2.15 14.65 -3.76
N LEU A 40 -2.36 13.48 -4.37
CA LEU A 40 -2.61 12.24 -3.62
C LEU A 40 -1.36 11.84 -2.84
N VAL A 41 -0.17 11.88 -3.46
CA VAL A 41 1.12 11.59 -2.82
C VAL A 41 1.39 12.54 -1.66
N ALA A 42 1.25 13.85 -1.89
CA ALA A 42 1.40 14.85 -0.83
C ALA A 42 0.43 14.58 0.34
N GLY A 43 -0.82 14.24 0.05
CA GLY A 43 -1.78 13.90 1.09
C GLY A 43 -1.43 12.61 1.85
N VAL A 44 -0.87 11.59 1.19
CA VAL A 44 -0.39 10.37 1.87
C VAL A 44 0.74 10.74 2.83
N LEU A 45 1.69 11.56 2.38
CA LEU A 45 2.82 12.02 3.18
C LEU A 45 2.37 12.81 4.43
N GLU A 46 1.43 13.74 4.29
CA GLU A 46 0.84 14.46 5.42
C GLU A 46 0.21 13.50 6.42
N ARG A 47 -0.64 12.58 5.95
CA ARG A 47 -1.29 11.59 6.83
C ARG A 47 -0.28 10.69 7.53
N ALA A 48 0.84 10.36 6.89
CA ALA A 48 1.90 9.55 7.50
C ALA A 48 2.59 10.30 8.64
N ARG A 49 2.92 11.58 8.44
CA ARG A 49 3.48 12.45 9.49
C ARG A 49 2.52 12.59 10.66
N ASP A 50 1.25 12.91 10.39
CA ASP A 50 0.21 13.05 11.41
C ASP A 50 0.04 11.76 12.23
N TYR A 51 0.07 10.61 11.56
CA TYR A 51 -0.04 9.31 12.22
C TYR A 51 1.16 9.05 13.13
N ASN A 52 2.38 9.28 12.67
CA ASN A 52 3.58 9.01 13.46
C ASN A 52 3.83 10.02 14.58
N ALA A 53 3.27 11.23 14.50
CA ALA A 53 3.26 12.19 15.60
C ALA A 53 2.25 11.82 16.71
N GLY A 54 1.28 10.95 16.44
CA GLY A 54 0.22 10.56 17.38
C GLY A 54 0.69 9.51 18.40
N PRO A 55 0.73 9.82 19.72
CA PRO A 55 1.21 8.89 20.76
C PRO A 55 0.24 7.71 21.02
N GLY A 56 -1.04 7.88 20.69
CA GLY A 56 -2.07 6.87 20.90
C GLY A 56 -2.11 5.78 19.82
N ASN A 57 -1.30 5.89 18.77
CA ASN A 57 -1.33 4.96 17.66
C ASN A 57 -0.60 3.66 18.02
N PRO A 58 -1.26 2.49 17.89
CA PRO A 58 -0.67 1.19 18.22
C PRO A 58 0.42 0.75 17.25
N MET A 59 0.42 1.32 16.04
CA MET A 59 1.40 1.07 14.99
C MET A 59 2.24 2.33 14.74
N PHE A 60 3.30 2.19 13.96
CA PHE A 60 4.03 3.31 13.36
C PHE A 60 4.35 2.99 11.90
N ILE A 61 4.43 4.02 11.06
CA ILE A 61 4.89 3.90 9.68
C ILE A 61 6.41 3.99 9.69
N ASN A 62 7.10 3.01 9.13
CA ASN A 62 8.56 3.05 9.05
C ASN A 62 9.01 3.81 7.79
N THR A 63 8.50 3.39 6.64
CA THR A 63 8.90 3.90 5.33
C THR A 63 7.71 3.89 4.38
N LEU A 64 7.64 4.89 3.50
CA LEU A 64 6.81 4.85 2.30
C LEU A 64 7.69 5.05 1.07
N ARG A 65 7.54 4.18 0.07
CA ARG A 65 8.21 4.34 -1.22
C ARG A 65 7.19 4.35 -2.36
N VAL A 66 7.29 5.33 -3.25
CA VAL A 66 6.51 5.35 -4.49
C VAL A 66 7.26 4.59 -5.58
N PHE A 67 6.53 3.90 -6.44
CA PHE A 67 7.08 3.19 -7.59
C PHE A 67 6.10 3.20 -8.77
N GLY A 68 6.46 2.48 -9.84
CA GLY A 68 5.59 2.31 -11.00
C GLY A 68 5.49 3.55 -11.89
N SER A 69 4.33 3.72 -12.53
CA SER A 69 4.11 4.73 -13.57
C SER A 69 4.22 6.17 -13.06
N TYR A 70 4.01 6.39 -11.76
CA TYR A 70 4.14 7.71 -11.11
C TYR A 70 5.52 8.35 -11.34
N LEU A 71 6.59 7.54 -11.29
CA LEU A 71 7.98 7.97 -11.43
C LEU A 71 8.39 8.33 -12.88
N SER A 72 7.52 8.10 -13.86
CA SER A 72 7.77 8.42 -15.27
C SER A 72 7.13 9.77 -15.59
N PRO A 73 7.86 10.91 -15.59
CA PRO A 73 7.27 12.23 -15.78
C PRO A 73 6.50 12.39 -17.11
N GLU A 74 6.87 11.59 -18.12
CA GLU A 74 6.26 11.53 -19.44
C GLU A 74 4.86 10.90 -19.47
N ILE A 75 4.45 10.18 -18.42
CA ILE A 75 3.12 9.55 -18.35
C ILE A 75 2.11 10.54 -17.76
N ASP A 76 1.19 11.03 -18.60
CA ASP A 76 0.00 11.78 -18.18
C ASP A 76 -1.11 11.52 -19.22
N PRO A 77 -2.25 10.92 -18.84
CA PRO A 77 -2.70 10.63 -17.48
C PRO A 77 -2.18 9.31 -16.89
N LEU A 78 -2.18 9.21 -15.55
CA LEU A 78 -1.77 8.03 -14.78
C LEU A 78 -2.96 7.15 -14.43
N GLY A 79 -2.75 5.83 -14.33
CA GLY A 79 -3.77 4.91 -13.81
C GLY A 79 -4.03 5.17 -12.32
N ASP A 80 -2.98 5.05 -11.52
CA ASP A 80 -2.98 5.17 -10.06
C ASP A 80 -1.55 5.50 -9.55
N VAL A 81 -1.40 5.55 -8.23
CA VAL A 81 -0.13 5.71 -7.54
C VAL A 81 0.14 4.46 -6.70
N ASP A 82 1.23 3.77 -7.02
CA ASP A 82 1.69 2.60 -6.28
C ASP A 82 2.67 2.99 -5.17
N ILE A 83 2.41 2.49 -3.96
CA ILE A 83 3.16 2.82 -2.74
C ILE A 83 3.49 1.55 -1.97
N GLU A 84 4.77 1.33 -1.66
CA GLU A 84 5.19 0.38 -0.63
C GLU A 84 5.03 1.02 0.75
N LEU A 85 4.43 0.29 1.68
CA LEU A 85 4.36 0.63 3.09
C LEU A 85 5.13 -0.41 3.90
N THR A 86 6.14 0.05 4.64
CA THR A 86 6.70 -0.71 5.77
C THR A 86 6.26 -0.06 7.07
N TYR A 87 5.84 -0.85 8.05
CA TYR A 87 5.29 -0.35 9.31
C TYR A 87 5.77 -1.20 10.49
N GLY A 88 5.39 -0.85 11.70
CA GLY A 88 5.74 -1.66 12.87
C GLY A 88 4.80 -1.41 14.04
N ARG A 89 4.99 -2.19 15.11
CA ARG A 89 4.19 -2.09 16.32
C ARG A 89 4.83 -1.11 17.30
N ARG A 90 4.03 -0.16 17.78
CA ARG A 90 4.37 0.71 18.90
C ARG A 90 3.91 0.11 20.23
N MET A 91 2.72 -0.48 20.23
CA MET A 91 2.13 -1.14 21.40
C MET A 91 2.28 -2.66 21.30
N THR A 92 2.91 -3.26 22.31
CA THR A 92 3.09 -4.72 22.42
C THR A 92 2.15 -5.35 23.44
N ASP A 93 1.66 -4.57 24.41
CA ASP A 93 0.70 -5.05 25.41
C ASP A 93 -0.64 -5.43 24.76
N GLN A 94 -1.04 -6.69 24.94
CA GLN A 94 -2.25 -7.23 24.32
C GLN A 94 -3.51 -6.61 24.88
N LYS A 95 -3.52 -6.23 26.16
CA LYS A 95 -4.68 -5.60 26.80
C LYS A 95 -4.90 -4.20 26.23
N ALA A 96 -3.85 -3.38 26.15
CA ALA A 96 -3.90 -2.05 25.53
C ALA A 96 -4.37 -2.11 24.07
N LEU A 97 -3.91 -3.10 23.29
CA LEU A 97 -4.39 -3.31 21.92
C LEU A 97 -5.87 -3.69 21.87
N ALA A 98 -6.31 -4.59 22.75
CA ALA A 98 -7.72 -4.98 22.83
C ALA A 98 -8.61 -3.81 23.23
N ASP A 99 -8.15 -2.97 24.16
CA ASP A 99 -8.85 -1.77 24.61
C ASP A 99 -8.90 -0.70 23.50
N TYR A 100 -7.81 -0.51 22.76
CA TYR A 100 -7.78 0.34 21.56
C TYR A 100 -8.78 -0.13 20.50
N THR A 101 -8.74 -1.42 20.14
CA THR A 101 -9.67 -1.96 19.16
C THR A 101 -11.12 -1.83 19.62
N ARG A 102 -11.41 -2.05 20.92
CA ARG A 102 -12.75 -1.86 21.49
C ARG A 102 -13.20 -0.39 21.42
N ALA A 103 -12.28 0.54 21.67
CA ALA A 103 -12.54 1.98 21.61
C ALA A 103 -12.81 2.49 20.18
N SER A 104 -12.45 1.73 19.14
CA SER A 104 -12.77 2.09 17.74
C SER A 104 -14.28 2.08 17.45
N GLY A 105 -15.09 1.48 18.32
CA GLY A 105 -16.55 1.40 18.16
C GLY A 105 -17.00 0.48 17.02
N ARG A 106 -16.08 -0.29 16.42
CA ARG A 106 -16.39 -1.21 15.33
C ARG A 106 -16.85 -2.58 15.83
N SER A 107 -17.75 -3.17 15.07
CA SER A 107 -18.07 -4.59 15.15
C SER A 107 -17.19 -5.37 14.18
N PHE A 108 -16.72 -6.54 14.62
CA PHE A 108 -15.85 -7.42 13.84
C PHE A 108 -16.56 -8.75 13.60
N ASN A 109 -16.43 -9.30 12.38
CA ASN A 109 -17.02 -10.59 12.03
C ASN A 109 -16.22 -11.75 12.62
N THR A 110 -14.91 -11.57 12.80
CA THR A 110 -14.02 -12.58 13.36
C THR A 110 -13.06 -12.00 14.39
N TYR A 111 -12.52 -12.86 15.24
CA TYR A 111 -11.45 -12.49 16.17
C TYR A 111 -10.16 -12.06 15.43
N VAL A 112 -9.89 -12.63 14.25
CA VAL A 112 -8.73 -12.26 13.44
C VAL A 112 -8.87 -10.81 12.94
N ASP A 113 -10.05 -10.42 12.47
CA ASP A 113 -10.32 -9.03 12.05
C ASP A 113 -10.14 -8.05 13.22
N GLN A 114 -10.57 -8.44 14.42
CA GLN A 114 -10.39 -7.66 15.64
C GLN A 114 -8.90 -7.53 16.00
N LEU A 115 -8.14 -8.62 15.92
CA LEU A 115 -6.71 -8.65 16.25
C LEU A 115 -5.89 -7.81 15.26
N LEU A 116 -6.22 -7.87 13.97
CA LEU A 116 -5.54 -7.15 12.89
C LEU A 116 -6.11 -5.75 12.63
N TRP A 117 -7.09 -5.31 13.43
CA TRP A 117 -7.71 -4.00 13.27
C TRP A 117 -6.69 -2.84 13.28
N PRO A 118 -5.72 -2.76 14.21
CA PRO A 118 -4.71 -1.70 14.22
C PRO A 118 -3.95 -1.54 12.89
N GLN A 119 -3.57 -2.66 12.27
CA GLN A 119 -2.90 -2.68 10.97
C GLN A 119 -3.85 -2.23 9.86
N THR A 120 -5.08 -2.76 9.88
CA THR A 120 -6.13 -2.39 8.91
C THR A 120 -6.45 -0.90 8.98
N GLU A 121 -6.54 -0.35 10.18
CA GLU A 121 -6.81 1.06 10.42
C GLU A 121 -5.69 1.96 9.89
N LEU A 122 -4.42 1.61 10.12
CA LEU A 122 -3.28 2.30 9.52
C LEU A 122 -3.39 2.34 7.99
N PHE A 123 -3.68 1.19 7.37
CA PHE A 123 -3.84 1.11 5.92
C PHE A 123 -5.00 1.99 5.41
N LEU A 124 -6.14 1.95 6.09
CA LEU A 124 -7.33 2.75 5.75
C LEU A 124 -7.06 4.25 5.93
N HIS A 125 -6.36 4.63 6.99
CA HIS A 125 -5.92 6.00 7.26
C HIS A 125 -5.07 6.53 6.10
N LEU A 126 -4.06 5.77 5.68
CA LEU A 126 -3.20 6.15 4.56
C LEU A 126 -3.95 6.20 3.23
N LYS A 127 -4.81 5.23 2.93
CA LYS A 127 -5.55 5.18 1.65
C LYS A 127 -6.62 6.27 1.54
N LYS A 128 -7.21 6.72 2.67
CA LYS A 128 -8.35 7.65 2.73
C LYS A 128 -9.46 7.32 1.71
N ARG A 129 -9.70 6.02 1.50
CA ARG A 129 -10.67 5.47 0.53
C ARG A 129 -10.42 5.87 -0.94
N SER A 130 -9.25 6.39 -1.29
CA SER A 130 -8.89 6.67 -2.68
C SER A 130 -8.72 5.37 -3.46
N SER A 131 -9.43 5.23 -4.58
CA SER A 131 -9.24 4.11 -5.52
C SER A 131 -7.93 4.22 -6.30
N PHE A 132 -7.35 5.42 -6.37
CA PHE A 132 -6.11 5.71 -7.11
C PHE A 132 -4.84 5.61 -6.27
N ILE A 133 -4.96 5.21 -5.00
CA ILE A 133 -3.82 4.91 -4.13
C ILE A 133 -3.80 3.40 -3.95
N ASN A 134 -2.76 2.77 -4.49
CA ASN A 134 -2.46 1.37 -4.28
C ASN A 134 -1.32 1.26 -3.25
N ILE A 135 -1.53 0.49 -2.19
CA ILE A 135 -0.54 0.30 -1.14
C ILE A 135 -0.23 -1.19 -1.05
N THR A 136 1.05 -1.54 -1.17
CA THR A 136 1.57 -2.90 -0.99
C THR A 136 2.42 -2.99 0.27
N LEU A 137 2.44 -4.19 0.86
CA LEU A 137 3.32 -4.56 1.98
C LEU A 137 4.52 -5.41 1.51
N GLU A 138 4.55 -5.73 0.21
CA GLU A 138 5.65 -6.48 -0.39
C GLU A 138 6.92 -5.62 -0.47
N ASP A 139 8.07 -6.27 -0.31
CA ASP A 139 9.37 -5.64 -0.50
C ASP A 139 9.61 -5.38 -2.00
N ILE A 140 9.35 -4.15 -2.43
CA ILE A 140 9.44 -3.77 -3.84
C ILE A 140 10.87 -3.77 -4.37
N THR A 141 11.88 -3.73 -3.49
CA THR A 141 13.30 -3.78 -3.88
C THR A 141 13.67 -5.13 -4.49
N ARG A 142 12.84 -6.17 -4.25
CA ARG A 142 12.97 -7.48 -4.89
C ARG A 142 12.37 -7.52 -6.30
N LEU A 143 11.57 -6.51 -6.66
CA LEU A 143 10.82 -6.44 -7.93
C LEU A 143 11.39 -5.37 -8.87
N THR A 144 11.89 -4.26 -8.32
CA THR A 144 12.41 -3.15 -9.12
C THR A 144 13.38 -2.27 -8.31
N ASP A 145 14.37 -1.72 -9.00
CA ASP A 145 15.24 -0.66 -8.45
C ASP A 145 14.68 0.75 -8.68
N ARG A 146 13.56 0.86 -9.39
CA ARG A 146 12.93 2.14 -9.75
C ARG A 146 11.86 2.52 -8.73
N PHE A 147 12.32 3.06 -7.61
CA PHE A 147 11.47 3.58 -6.54
C PHE A 147 12.05 4.87 -5.94
N GLU A 148 11.20 5.65 -5.28
CA GLU A 148 11.61 6.83 -4.52
C GLU A 148 11.04 6.76 -3.10
N THR A 149 11.88 6.99 -2.09
CA THR A 149 11.43 7.04 -0.69
C THR A 149 10.84 8.42 -0.41
N ILE A 150 9.53 8.48 -0.21
CA ILE A 150 8.80 9.73 0.07
C ILE A 150 8.62 9.99 1.57
N TYR A 151 8.74 8.94 2.40
CA TYR A 151 8.68 9.05 3.85
C TYR A 151 9.63 8.06 4.51
N SER A 152 10.33 8.50 5.55
CA SER A 152 11.06 7.64 6.49
C SER A 152 10.91 8.22 7.88
N ILE A 153 10.58 7.38 8.86
CA ILE A 153 10.46 7.79 10.26
C ILE A 153 11.76 8.36 10.82
N ASP A 154 12.91 7.92 10.31
CA ASP A 154 14.22 8.40 10.77
C ASP A 154 14.50 9.84 10.34
N ALA A 155 13.97 10.22 9.17
CA ALA A 155 14.08 11.55 8.59
C ALA A 155 12.98 12.51 9.08
N ASP A 156 12.01 12.04 9.85
CA ASP A 156 10.90 12.84 10.38
C ASP A 156 11.17 13.26 11.83
N PRO A 157 11.54 14.54 12.09
CA PRO A 157 11.84 15.01 13.44
C PRO A 157 10.60 15.13 14.34
N GLN A 158 9.40 15.15 13.75
CA GLN A 158 8.14 15.23 14.50
C GLN A 158 7.57 13.85 14.83
N ALA A 159 8.12 12.78 14.22
CA ALA A 159 7.69 11.44 14.51
C ALA A 159 8.09 11.02 15.93
N LEU A 160 7.14 10.40 16.64
CA LEU A 160 7.45 9.73 17.88
C LEU A 160 8.26 8.48 17.57
N ARG A 161 9.47 8.40 18.14
CA ARG A 161 10.40 7.30 17.89
C ARG A 161 9.74 5.95 18.15
N PRO A 162 9.95 4.95 17.28
CA PRO A 162 9.45 3.61 17.52
C PRO A 162 10.15 3.00 18.74
N PRO A 163 9.59 1.94 19.34
CA PRO A 163 10.33 1.16 20.33
C PRO A 163 11.66 0.68 19.74
N ALA A 164 12.72 0.62 20.55
CA ALA A 164 14.06 0.25 20.09
C ALA A 164 14.18 -1.19 19.54
N ASP A 165 13.16 -2.01 19.77
CA ASP A 165 13.10 -3.39 19.32
C ASP A 165 12.74 -3.49 17.83
N SER A 166 13.74 -3.76 16.99
CA SER A 166 13.59 -3.94 15.54
C SER A 166 12.75 -5.15 15.16
N SER A 167 12.48 -6.10 16.07
CA SER A 167 11.59 -7.24 15.82
C SER A 167 10.13 -6.81 15.67
N LEU A 168 9.80 -5.57 16.03
CA LEU A 168 8.47 -4.99 15.90
C LEU A 168 8.22 -4.34 14.53
N ILE A 169 9.20 -4.32 13.63
CA ILE A 169 8.99 -3.89 12.24
C ILE A 169 8.25 -5.02 11.51
N GLY A 170 6.98 -4.76 11.21
CA GLY A 170 6.20 -5.56 10.28
C GLY A 170 6.64 -5.28 8.86
N ARG A 171 6.77 -6.33 8.05
CA ARG A 171 6.74 -6.18 6.60
C ARG A 171 5.27 -6.10 6.20
#